data_AF-A0A6A6JZI3-F1
#
_entry.id   AF-A0A6A6JZI3-F1
#
_cell.length_a   1.000
_cell.length_b   1.000
_cell.length_c   1.000
_cell.angle_alpha   90.00
_cell.angle_beta   90.00
_cell.angle_gamma   90.00
#
_symmetry.space_group_name_H-M   'P 1'
#
loop_
_entity.id
_entity.type
_entity.pdbx_description
1 polymer ?
#
loop_
_entity_poly.entity_id
_entity_poly.type
_entity_poly.pdbx_seq_one_letter_code
_entity_poly.pdbx_strand_id
1 'polypeptide(L)'
;MQLGDVSSELFKSCMGRFATGVTVVTTMDSCGVMHGVTVSSFNSVSLDPPLVLFSIEKSSSRFGVFSSCARFVVNILGERQADVSRNFAERNRKYWESYNFAVIDGMPVINGSIAYFYCAMHHLYDGGDHKIVVGKVRDCKILDDANPLLYYRGEYFRMGRLLVQEVVETDGVGLSGGVVRRGNGLVGEDMGEVLGCGHGAKITDSKEFLFDCSDVVIDFSSPECMLECVGVASEKRVPLVSGTTGVDEGDFRAHAEKVPLLWSCNMSLGVTLLLELVKIAAAGFKGYDVEIRELHHRAKKDAPSGTSLMLGKAVAQGTGVEFEPQQHAFGAGCRRSGVTGFSVARGGGVIGDHAVMFLGDDEIVELQHRAIDRKVFARVRGLNLWYGKKQILFNVNLDVCKREVTALIGPSGCGKSTFLRCFNRMNDFVPDCRVEGKIDIEGMDVHSPDTNVVLLRARVGMVFQKPNPFPDSIYKNIAYGPKLHGLARNKKRLDDIVEESLRSVGLWDELGGRLKDSACKLSGGQQQRLCIARAIAVRPTMLLMDEPCSALDPVATGVVENLIKELKKNFTIVLITHSMKQVREVSDRVAFFHGGRIVEHNTTKEVFKAPKSKEVKEYLADHL
;
A
#
# COMPACT_ATOMS: atom_id res chain seq x y z
N MET A 1 -34.25 19.63 -12.59
CA MET A 1 -34.06 18.27 -13.14
C MET A 1 -34.98 17.35 -12.35
N GLN A 2 -35.87 16.61 -13.00
CA GLN A 2 -36.63 15.55 -12.31
C GLN A 2 -35.63 14.44 -11.94
N LEU A 3 -35.53 14.12 -10.64
CA LEU A 3 -34.76 12.99 -10.13
C LEU A 3 -35.49 11.70 -10.57
N GLY A 4 -34.87 10.87 -11.40
CA GLY A 4 -35.43 9.60 -11.90
C GLY A 4 -34.79 8.39 -11.22
N ASP A 5 -35.37 7.20 -11.39
CA ASP A 5 -34.77 5.96 -10.88
C ASP A 5 -33.41 5.71 -11.55
N VAL A 6 -32.37 5.56 -10.73
CA VAL A 6 -30.99 5.35 -11.19
C VAL A 6 -30.84 3.92 -11.71
N SER A 7 -30.42 3.78 -12.97
CA SER A 7 -30.13 2.45 -13.53
C SER A 7 -29.00 1.76 -12.76
N SER A 8 -29.13 0.46 -12.53
CA SER A 8 -28.10 -0.33 -11.85
C SER A 8 -26.75 -0.30 -12.58
N GLU A 9 -26.73 -0.10 -13.90
CA GLU A 9 -25.51 0.02 -14.71
C GLU A 9 -24.77 1.34 -14.47
N LEU A 10 -25.49 2.47 -14.42
CA LEU A 10 -24.90 3.77 -14.08
C LEU A 10 -24.43 3.79 -12.62
N PHE A 11 -25.21 3.20 -11.70
CA PHE A 11 -24.81 3.06 -10.30
C PHE A 11 -23.53 2.24 -10.14
N LYS A 12 -23.43 1.07 -10.81
CA LYS A 12 -22.21 0.25 -10.85
C LYS A 12 -21.03 1.01 -11.44
N SER A 13 -21.25 1.79 -12.50
CA SER A 13 -20.19 2.58 -13.15
C SER A 13 -19.65 3.68 -12.23
N CYS A 14 -20.51 4.38 -11.49
CA CYS A 14 -20.10 5.34 -10.47
C CYS A 14 -19.38 4.64 -9.29
N MET A 15 -19.87 3.49 -8.83
CA MET A 15 -19.20 2.70 -7.79
C MET A 15 -17.84 2.17 -8.23
N GLY A 16 -17.66 1.82 -9.51
CA GLY A 16 -16.36 1.44 -10.08
C GLY A 16 -15.31 2.57 -10.05
N ARG A 17 -15.74 3.82 -9.88
CA ARG A 17 -14.85 4.97 -9.65
C ARG A 17 -14.43 5.13 -8.21
N PHE A 18 -15.02 4.39 -7.29
CA PHE A 18 -14.71 4.44 -5.88
C PHE A 18 -13.67 3.37 -5.51
N ALA A 19 -12.40 3.78 -5.37
CA ALA A 19 -11.31 2.83 -5.14
C ALA A 19 -10.87 2.70 -3.67
N THR A 20 -11.22 3.63 -2.78
CA THR A 20 -10.43 3.86 -1.54
C THR A 20 -11.17 3.89 -0.22
N GLY A 21 -12.49 3.72 -0.19
CA GLY A 21 -13.23 3.86 1.06
C GLY A 21 -13.48 5.33 1.46
N VAL A 22 -12.72 6.28 0.91
CA VAL A 22 -12.73 7.69 1.31
C VAL A 22 -13.54 8.55 0.34
N THR A 23 -14.60 9.20 0.85
CA THR A 23 -15.42 10.20 0.14
C THR A 23 -15.61 11.41 1.02
N VAL A 24 -16.07 12.52 0.42
CA VAL A 24 -16.59 13.64 1.22
C VAL A 24 -18.11 13.65 1.07
N VAL A 25 -18.79 13.45 2.20
CA VAL A 25 -20.25 13.54 2.25
C VAL A 25 -20.62 14.97 2.62
N THR A 26 -21.53 15.57 1.87
CA THR A 26 -21.98 16.95 2.03
C THR A 26 -23.50 17.03 2.17
N THR A 27 -23.99 18.04 2.89
CA THR A 27 -25.42 18.28 3.15
C THR A 27 -25.65 19.77 3.43
N MET A 28 -26.91 20.20 3.51
CA MET A 28 -27.30 21.48 4.12
C MET A 28 -28.17 21.24 5.36
N ASP A 29 -28.09 22.17 6.31
CA ASP A 29 -29.04 22.22 7.43
C ASP A 29 -30.31 23.03 7.09
N SER A 30 -31.25 23.10 8.04
CA SER A 30 -32.52 23.81 7.88
C SER A 30 -32.38 25.33 7.70
N CYS A 31 -31.22 25.90 8.03
CA CYS A 31 -30.89 27.32 7.85
C CYS A 31 -30.18 27.58 6.51
N GLY A 32 -29.96 26.55 5.68
CA GLY A 32 -29.26 26.66 4.41
C GLY A 32 -27.74 26.71 4.53
N VAL A 33 -27.17 26.37 5.68
CA VAL A 33 -25.71 26.33 5.87
C VAL A 33 -25.16 25.00 5.37
N MET A 34 -24.06 25.06 4.61
CA MET A 34 -23.40 23.88 4.04
C MET A 34 -22.53 23.15 5.08
N HIS A 35 -22.68 21.83 5.12
CA HIS A 35 -21.91 20.94 5.98
C HIS A 35 -21.31 19.81 5.17
N GLY A 36 -20.15 19.34 5.59
CA GLY A 36 -19.42 18.32 4.86
C GLY A 36 -18.38 17.66 5.73
N VAL A 37 -18.16 16.37 5.52
CA VAL A 37 -17.24 15.55 6.31
C VAL A 37 -16.60 14.51 5.42
N THR A 38 -15.30 14.29 5.62
CA THR A 38 -14.60 13.15 5.02
C THR A 38 -15.04 11.88 5.74
N VAL A 39 -15.50 10.90 4.97
CA VAL A 39 -15.89 9.58 5.48
C VAL A 39 -15.03 8.52 4.82
N SER A 40 -14.39 7.70 5.64
CA SER A 40 -13.47 6.62 5.22
C SER A 40 -14.13 5.25 5.08
N SER A 41 -15.45 5.18 5.27
CA SER A 41 -16.26 3.94 5.36
C SER A 41 -17.49 3.96 4.45
N PHE A 42 -17.36 4.47 3.23
CA PHE A 42 -18.46 4.47 2.25
C PHE A 42 -18.55 3.13 1.48
N ASN A 43 -19.76 2.57 1.29
CA ASN A 43 -19.99 1.33 0.53
C ASN A 43 -21.39 1.28 -0.13
N SER A 44 -21.58 0.41 -1.12
CA SER A 44 -22.92 0.05 -1.64
C SER A 44 -23.50 -1.14 -0.87
N VAL A 45 -24.81 -1.12 -0.63
CA VAL A 45 -25.51 -2.14 0.19
C VAL A 45 -26.55 -2.93 -0.59
N SER A 46 -27.17 -2.32 -1.61
CA SER A 46 -28.07 -2.99 -2.55
C SER A 46 -27.95 -2.33 -3.92
N LEU A 47 -28.18 -3.10 -4.98
CA LEU A 47 -28.24 -2.63 -6.36
C LEU A 47 -29.69 -2.37 -6.83
N ASP A 48 -30.68 -2.87 -6.09
CA ASP A 48 -32.10 -2.64 -6.33
C ASP A 48 -32.88 -2.65 -4.99
N PRO A 49 -33.38 -1.50 -4.51
CA PRO A 49 -33.02 -0.16 -4.99
C PRO A 49 -31.52 0.12 -4.73
N PRO A 50 -30.88 1.03 -5.47
CA PRO A 50 -29.48 1.39 -5.24
C PRO A 50 -29.34 2.08 -3.87
N LEU A 51 -28.68 1.39 -2.94
CA LEU A 51 -28.44 1.86 -1.58
C LEU A 51 -26.95 2.02 -1.31
N VAL A 52 -26.59 3.07 -0.60
CA VAL A 52 -25.23 3.33 -0.14
C VAL A 52 -25.22 3.57 1.37
N LEU A 53 -24.14 3.20 2.03
CA LEU A 53 -23.94 3.46 3.46
C LEU A 53 -22.62 4.17 3.73
N PHE A 54 -22.59 4.91 4.84
CA PHE A 54 -21.38 5.47 5.42
C PHE A 54 -21.52 5.62 6.94
N SER A 55 -20.42 5.65 7.70
CA SER A 55 -20.46 5.86 9.15
C SER A 55 -20.08 7.29 9.55
N ILE A 56 -20.69 7.78 10.63
CA ILE A 56 -20.32 9.04 11.27
C ILE A 56 -20.18 8.86 12.79
N GLU A 57 -19.07 9.32 13.35
CA GLU A 57 -18.79 9.24 14.78
C GLU A 57 -19.70 10.17 15.58
N LYS A 58 -20.23 9.71 16.72
CA LYS A 58 -21.10 10.49 17.61
C LYS A 58 -20.39 11.70 18.21
N SER A 59 -19.07 11.64 18.37
CA SER A 59 -18.24 12.75 18.88
C SER A 59 -17.99 13.85 17.83
N SER A 60 -18.32 13.60 16.55
CA SER A 60 -18.13 14.57 15.47
C SER A 60 -19.00 15.80 15.68
N SER A 61 -18.42 16.99 15.53
CA SER A 61 -19.19 18.25 15.56
C SER A 61 -20.24 18.35 14.45
N ARG A 62 -20.17 17.48 13.45
CA ARG A 62 -21.09 17.39 12.31
C ARG A 62 -22.15 16.29 12.50
N PHE A 63 -22.07 15.51 13.59
CA PHE A 63 -22.97 14.41 13.89
C PHE A 63 -24.45 14.81 13.89
N GLY A 64 -24.80 15.90 14.58
CA GLY A 64 -26.18 16.35 14.70
C GLY A 64 -26.81 16.72 13.35
N VAL A 65 -26.02 17.29 12.44
CA VAL A 65 -26.48 17.67 11.10
C VAL A 65 -26.73 16.42 10.24
N PHE A 66 -25.77 15.50 10.16
CA PHE A 66 -25.95 14.30 9.33
C PHE A 66 -26.96 13.31 9.93
N SER A 67 -27.17 13.31 11.25
CA SER A 67 -28.20 12.48 11.90
C SER A 67 -29.62 13.01 11.69
N SER A 68 -29.80 14.27 11.29
CA SER A 68 -31.10 14.91 11.07
C SER A 68 -31.34 15.32 9.61
N CYS A 69 -30.35 15.13 8.72
CA CYS A 69 -30.48 15.50 7.32
C CYS A 69 -31.44 14.56 6.57
N ALA A 70 -32.29 15.15 5.72
CA ALA A 70 -33.18 14.37 4.85
C ALA A 70 -32.47 13.90 3.56
N ARG A 71 -31.41 14.61 3.16
CA ARG A 71 -30.71 14.44 1.88
C ARG A 71 -29.23 14.71 2.09
N PHE A 72 -28.38 14.05 1.32
CA PHE A 72 -26.94 14.28 1.30
C PHE A 72 -26.34 13.91 -0.05
N VAL A 73 -25.15 14.43 -0.34
CA VAL A 73 -24.37 14.06 -1.52
C VAL A 73 -23.08 13.40 -1.09
N VAL A 74 -22.75 12.29 -1.71
CA VAL A 74 -21.46 11.62 -1.57
C VAL A 74 -20.59 12.03 -2.75
N ASN A 75 -19.49 12.70 -2.49
CA ASN A 75 -18.55 13.17 -3.49
C ASN A 75 -17.37 12.21 -3.57
N ILE A 76 -17.20 11.55 -4.70
CA ILE A 76 -16.03 10.71 -4.97
C ILE A 76 -14.91 11.63 -5.48
N LEU A 77 -13.82 11.69 -4.72
CA LEU A 77 -12.71 12.60 -5.01
C LEU A 77 -11.70 11.97 -5.96
N GLY A 78 -11.09 12.78 -6.81
CA GLY A 78 -9.96 12.41 -7.65
C GLY A 78 -8.60 12.61 -6.96
N GLU A 79 -7.54 12.00 -7.50
CA GLU A 79 -6.14 12.07 -6.99
C GLU A 79 -5.63 13.49 -6.72
N ARG A 80 -6.19 14.48 -7.43
CA ARG A 80 -5.83 15.90 -7.32
C ARG A 80 -6.54 16.65 -6.20
N GLN A 81 -7.46 16.00 -5.48
CA GLN A 81 -8.30 16.58 -4.44
C GLN A 81 -7.92 16.04 -3.04
N ALA A 82 -6.65 15.65 -2.84
CA ALA A 82 -6.13 15.15 -1.57
C ALA A 82 -6.23 16.20 -0.44
N ASP A 83 -6.00 17.45 -0.79
CA ASP A 83 -6.17 18.65 0.03
C ASP A 83 -7.64 18.86 0.44
N VAL A 84 -8.58 18.66 -0.49
CA VAL A 84 -10.02 18.71 -0.20
C VAL A 84 -10.36 17.66 0.87
N SER A 85 -9.98 16.40 0.65
CA SER A 85 -10.23 15.33 1.63
C SER A 85 -9.62 15.62 3.00
N ARG A 86 -8.43 16.20 3.06
CA ARG A 86 -7.76 16.55 4.32
C ARG A 86 -8.49 17.67 5.06
N ASN A 87 -8.88 18.73 4.34
CA ASN A 87 -9.54 19.87 4.94
C ASN A 87 -10.94 19.53 5.48
N PHE A 88 -11.68 18.65 4.80
CA PHE A 88 -12.98 18.16 5.28
C PHE A 88 -12.85 17.13 6.43
N ALA A 89 -11.67 16.54 6.64
CA ALA A 89 -11.36 15.71 7.80
C ALA A 89 -10.98 16.57 9.02
N GLU A 90 -10.33 17.71 8.81
CA GLU A 90 -9.98 18.66 9.86
C GLU A 90 -11.22 19.41 10.42
N ARG A 91 -11.15 19.84 11.68
CA ARG A 91 -12.26 20.49 12.42
C ARG A 91 -12.46 21.97 12.07
N ASN A 92 -11.90 22.45 10.97
CA ASN A 92 -11.73 23.88 10.70
C ASN A 92 -12.81 24.43 9.75
N ARG A 93 -13.67 25.38 10.15
CA ARG A 93 -14.86 25.82 9.36
C ARG A 93 -14.59 26.57 8.04
N LYS A 94 -13.35 26.97 7.75
CA LYS A 94 -13.02 27.91 6.65
C LYS A 94 -12.84 27.26 5.26
N TYR A 95 -13.03 25.95 5.11
CA TYR A 95 -12.81 25.28 3.81
C TYR A 95 -13.87 25.63 2.74
N TRP A 96 -15.08 26.05 3.11
CA TRP A 96 -16.11 26.45 2.13
C TRP A 96 -15.74 27.70 1.33
N GLU A 97 -14.88 28.57 1.87
CA GLU A 97 -14.39 29.76 1.18
C GLU A 97 -13.23 29.44 0.22
N SER A 98 -12.62 28.26 0.36
CA SER A 98 -11.39 27.85 -0.35
C SER A 98 -11.66 27.00 -1.60
N TYR A 99 -12.89 26.53 -1.80
CA TYR A 99 -13.23 25.60 -2.88
C TYR A 99 -14.49 26.06 -3.63
N ASN A 100 -14.56 25.72 -4.92
CA ASN A 100 -15.76 25.95 -5.72
C ASN A 100 -16.72 24.76 -5.58
N PHE A 101 -18.02 25.05 -5.45
CA PHE A 101 -19.07 24.04 -5.33
C PHE A 101 -20.18 24.30 -6.35
N ALA A 102 -20.75 23.24 -6.88
CA ALA A 102 -22.02 23.30 -7.60
C ALA A 102 -23.16 22.96 -6.63
N VAL A 103 -24.37 23.47 -6.90
CA VAL A 103 -25.57 23.10 -6.12
C VAL A 103 -26.48 22.28 -7.03
N ILE A 104 -26.77 21.04 -6.63
CA ILE A 104 -27.69 20.15 -7.34
C ILE A 104 -28.85 19.82 -6.41
N ASP A 105 -30.06 20.22 -6.80
CA ASP A 105 -31.30 20.06 -6.01
C ASP A 105 -31.15 20.53 -4.55
N GLY A 106 -30.52 21.70 -4.37
CA GLY A 106 -30.27 22.30 -3.06
C GLY A 106 -29.12 21.69 -2.27
N MET A 107 -28.44 20.64 -2.76
CA MET A 107 -27.29 20.02 -2.07
C MET A 107 -25.95 20.41 -2.71
N PRO A 108 -24.89 20.67 -1.91
CA PRO A 108 -23.60 21.07 -2.43
C PRO A 108 -22.81 19.87 -2.96
N VAL A 109 -22.29 20.01 -4.18
CA VAL A 109 -21.42 19.03 -4.87
C VAL A 109 -20.04 19.67 -5.07
N ILE A 110 -19.00 18.95 -4.68
CA ILE A 110 -17.62 19.44 -4.76
C ILE A 110 -17.19 19.45 -6.22
N ASN A 111 -16.77 20.63 -6.72
CA ASN A 111 -16.35 20.75 -8.11
C ASN A 111 -15.03 19.99 -8.34
N GLY A 112 -14.94 19.29 -9.47
CA GLY A 112 -13.81 18.40 -9.80
C GLY A 112 -13.85 17.02 -9.15
N SER A 113 -14.92 16.68 -8.41
CA SER A 113 -15.19 15.28 -8.01
C SER A 113 -15.31 14.42 -9.26
N ILE A 114 -14.82 13.18 -9.22
CA ILE A 114 -14.88 12.27 -10.36
C ILE A 114 -16.27 11.68 -10.57
N ALA A 115 -17.02 11.52 -9.48
CA ALA A 115 -18.42 11.16 -9.50
C ALA A 115 -19.12 11.65 -8.22
N TYR A 116 -20.44 11.68 -8.23
CA TYR A 116 -21.24 11.89 -7.02
C TYR A 116 -22.46 10.96 -6.96
N PHE A 117 -22.93 10.71 -5.75
CA PHE A 117 -24.24 10.12 -5.48
C PHE A 117 -25.08 11.12 -4.72
N TYR A 118 -26.23 11.49 -5.27
CA TYR A 118 -27.25 12.24 -4.57
C TYR A 118 -28.21 11.26 -3.89
N CYS A 119 -28.32 11.37 -2.57
CA CYS A 119 -28.95 10.38 -1.73
C CYS A 119 -30.09 11.01 -0.90
N ALA A 120 -31.21 10.30 -0.82
CA ALA A 120 -32.22 10.54 0.20
C ALA A 120 -31.93 9.65 1.41
N MET A 121 -32.03 10.19 2.61
CA MET A 121 -31.93 9.41 3.85
C MET A 121 -32.95 8.27 3.82
N HIS A 122 -32.49 7.03 3.98
CA HIS A 122 -33.34 5.84 3.97
C HIS A 122 -33.46 5.20 5.34
N HIS A 123 -32.33 4.99 6.03
CA HIS A 123 -32.30 4.44 7.38
C HIS A 123 -31.07 4.92 8.17
N LEU A 124 -31.17 4.96 9.50
CA LEU A 124 -30.07 5.27 10.40
C LEU A 124 -29.95 4.15 11.44
N TYR A 125 -28.82 3.44 11.46
CA TYR A 125 -28.55 2.38 12.43
C TYR A 125 -27.61 2.86 13.53
N ASP A 126 -27.80 2.37 14.75
CA ASP A 126 -26.87 2.60 15.84
C ASP A 126 -25.73 1.58 15.80
N GLY A 127 -24.49 2.07 15.73
CA GLY A 127 -23.27 1.27 15.70
C GLY A 127 -22.39 1.46 16.93
N GLY A 128 -22.95 1.92 18.06
CA GLY A 128 -22.19 2.16 19.29
C GLY A 128 -21.66 3.58 19.38
N ASP A 129 -20.38 3.80 19.10
CA ASP A 129 -19.74 5.13 19.05
C ASP A 129 -19.96 5.87 17.70
N HIS A 130 -20.54 5.18 16.71
CA HIS A 130 -20.90 5.73 15.40
C HIS A 130 -22.39 5.51 15.08
N LYS A 131 -22.93 6.28 14.13
CA LYS A 131 -24.19 5.95 13.43
C LYS A 131 -23.85 5.52 12.00
N ILE A 132 -24.55 4.48 11.51
CA ILE A 132 -24.47 4.05 10.12
C ILE A 132 -25.63 4.69 9.37
N VAL A 133 -25.30 5.57 8.44
CA VAL A 133 -26.25 6.26 7.57
C VAL A 133 -26.45 5.41 6.32
N VAL A 134 -27.69 5.05 6.02
CA VAL A 134 -28.06 4.38 4.76
C VAL A 134 -28.87 5.36 3.92
N GLY A 135 -28.37 5.67 2.72
CA GLY A 135 -29.03 6.52 1.75
C GLY A 135 -29.51 5.73 0.55
N LYS A 136 -30.74 6.02 0.10
CA LYS A 136 -31.23 5.58 -1.20
C LYS A 136 -30.74 6.56 -2.25
N VAL A 137 -29.97 6.06 -3.22
CA VAL A 137 -29.45 6.86 -4.32
C VAL A 137 -30.61 7.25 -5.23
N ARG A 138 -30.81 8.55 -5.40
CA ARG A 138 -31.87 9.13 -6.26
C ARG A 138 -31.31 9.69 -7.55
N ASP A 139 -30.02 10.02 -7.58
CA ASP A 139 -29.30 10.39 -8.79
C ASP A 139 -27.82 10.10 -8.59
N CYS A 140 -27.10 9.78 -9.66
CA CYS A 140 -25.65 9.69 -9.64
C CYS A 140 -25.06 10.03 -11.01
N LYS A 141 -23.87 10.60 -11.00
CA LYS A 141 -23.22 11.02 -12.24
C LYS A 141 -21.71 10.93 -12.14
N ILE A 142 -21.10 10.47 -13.22
CA ILE A 142 -19.66 10.58 -13.45
C ILE A 142 -19.40 11.96 -14.05
N LEU A 143 -18.51 12.71 -13.41
CA LEU A 143 -18.20 14.10 -13.74
C LEU A 143 -16.82 14.24 -14.40
N ASP A 144 -15.86 13.39 -14.04
CA ASP A 144 -14.49 13.41 -14.55
C ASP A 144 -13.94 11.97 -14.61
N ASP A 145 -13.06 11.72 -15.57
CA ASP A 145 -12.41 10.42 -15.81
C ASP A 145 -11.06 10.31 -15.08
N ALA A 146 -10.73 11.29 -14.23
CA ALA A 146 -9.53 11.31 -13.41
C ALA A 146 -9.45 10.10 -12.45
N ASN A 147 -8.22 9.75 -12.04
CA ASN A 147 -8.03 8.66 -11.09
C ASN A 147 -8.69 8.98 -9.75
N PRO A 148 -9.29 7.98 -9.07
CA PRO A 148 -9.74 8.16 -7.70
C PRO A 148 -8.60 8.53 -6.76
N LEU A 149 -8.95 9.31 -5.74
CA LEU A 149 -8.03 9.69 -4.68
C LEU A 149 -7.58 8.45 -3.90
N LEU A 150 -6.36 7.98 -4.18
CA LEU A 150 -5.70 6.90 -3.46
C LEU A 150 -5.04 7.44 -2.18
N TYR A 151 -5.63 7.15 -1.00
CA TYR A 151 -5.01 7.53 0.27
C TYR A 151 -3.82 6.60 0.58
N TYR A 152 -2.61 7.16 0.60
CA TYR A 152 -1.33 6.47 0.88
C TYR A 152 -0.94 6.58 2.37
N ARG A 153 -0.68 5.47 3.05
CA ARG A 153 0.03 5.44 4.36
C ARG A 153 0.92 4.20 4.52
N GLY A 154 2.23 4.47 4.66
CA GLY A 154 3.21 3.75 5.48
C GLY A 154 3.71 2.40 4.96
N GLU A 155 5.02 2.34 4.69
CA GLU A 155 5.77 1.10 4.48
C GLU A 155 5.81 0.26 5.77
N TYR A 156 5.60 -1.05 5.69
CA TYR A 156 5.67 -1.92 6.88
C TYR A 156 7.10 -2.45 7.06
N PHE A 157 7.91 -1.86 7.96
CA PHE A 157 9.09 -2.53 8.52
C PHE A 157 8.66 -3.34 9.76
N ARG A 158 9.51 -4.26 10.27
CA ARG A 158 9.25 -4.89 11.58
C ARG A 158 8.97 -3.76 12.59
N MET A 159 7.87 -3.86 13.35
CA MET A 159 7.34 -2.77 14.20
C MET A 159 8.42 -2.06 15.02
N GLY A 160 9.34 -2.79 15.65
CA GLY A 160 10.44 -2.18 16.41
C GLY A 160 11.34 -1.25 15.59
N ARG A 161 11.58 -1.53 14.29
CA ARG A 161 12.36 -0.67 13.40
C ARG A 161 11.59 0.57 12.95
N LEU A 162 10.29 0.41 12.64
CA LEU A 162 9.42 1.54 12.29
C LEU A 162 9.35 2.54 13.43
N LEU A 163 9.12 2.04 14.65
CA LEU A 163 9.00 2.88 15.84
C LEU A 163 10.29 3.61 16.13
N VAL A 164 11.44 2.94 15.99
CA VAL A 164 12.74 3.61 16.16
C VAL A 164 12.94 4.71 15.12
N GLN A 165 12.59 4.48 13.85
CA GLN A 165 12.69 5.52 12.82
C GLN A 165 11.76 6.70 13.11
N GLU A 166 10.50 6.43 13.46
CA GLU A 166 9.54 7.48 13.80
C GLU A 166 9.98 8.28 15.03
N VAL A 167 10.50 7.61 16.07
CA VAL A 167 11.05 8.26 17.28
C VAL A 167 12.22 9.16 16.92
N VAL A 168 13.14 8.71 16.06
CA VAL A 168 14.28 9.52 15.60
C VAL A 168 13.84 10.72 14.76
N GLU A 169 12.75 10.59 14.01
CA GLU A 169 12.21 11.66 13.15
C GLU A 169 11.27 12.64 13.89
N THR A 170 10.89 12.33 15.14
CA THR A 170 9.96 13.16 15.92
C THR A 170 10.71 14.15 16.83
N ASP A 171 10.56 15.44 16.56
CA ASP A 171 11.14 16.51 17.38
C ASP A 171 10.71 16.41 18.84
N GLY A 172 11.69 16.44 19.75
CA GLY A 172 11.46 16.40 21.21
C GLY A 172 11.31 15.00 21.80
N VAL A 173 11.50 13.94 20.99
CA VAL A 173 11.50 12.55 21.47
C VAL A 173 12.89 11.95 21.25
N GLY A 174 13.41 11.27 22.26
CA GLY A 174 14.72 10.60 22.21
C GLY A 174 14.60 9.09 22.37
N LEU A 175 15.55 8.35 21.79
CA LEU A 175 15.65 6.91 21.98
C LEU A 175 16.55 6.60 23.19
N SER A 176 15.98 6.04 24.26
CA SER A 176 16.73 5.70 25.48
C SER A 176 17.55 4.40 25.35
N GLY A 177 17.07 3.43 24.57
CA GLY A 177 17.72 2.13 24.40
C GLY A 177 16.77 1.05 23.88
N GLY A 178 17.26 -0.19 23.81
CA GLY A 178 16.45 -1.36 23.43
C GLY A 178 16.76 -2.56 24.31
N VAL A 179 15.75 -3.39 24.60
CA VAL A 179 15.94 -4.63 25.35
C VAL A 179 15.84 -5.84 24.42
N VAL A 180 16.77 -6.77 24.57
CA VAL A 180 16.76 -8.08 23.91
C VAL A 180 16.86 -9.19 24.93
N ARG A 181 16.57 -10.43 24.52
CA ARG A 181 16.73 -11.60 25.38
C ARG A 181 18.19 -11.75 25.84
N ARG A 182 18.39 -12.12 27.11
CA ARG A 182 19.70 -12.47 27.67
C ARG A 182 20.48 -13.44 26.77
N GLY A 183 21.75 -13.14 26.53
CA GLY A 183 22.63 -13.92 25.65
C GLY A 183 22.45 -13.65 24.15
N ASN A 184 21.65 -12.66 23.76
CA ASN A 184 21.58 -12.20 22.38
C ASN A 184 22.86 -11.44 22.01
N GLY A 185 23.46 -11.75 20.85
CA GLY A 185 24.72 -11.13 20.40
C GLY A 185 24.64 -9.64 20.08
N LEU A 186 23.44 -9.03 20.15
CA LEU A 186 23.26 -7.59 20.02
C LEU A 186 23.41 -6.82 21.34
N VAL A 187 23.53 -7.51 22.48
CA VAL A 187 23.74 -6.83 23.78
C VAL A 187 25.05 -6.06 23.74
N GLY A 188 24.99 -4.76 24.05
CA GLY A 188 26.11 -3.83 24.01
C GLY A 188 26.26 -3.08 22.68
N GLU A 189 25.59 -3.52 21.62
CA GLU A 189 25.57 -2.83 20.32
C GLU A 189 24.73 -1.56 20.36
N ASP A 190 25.03 -0.64 19.44
CA ASP A 190 24.24 0.57 19.24
C ASP A 190 22.98 0.27 18.41
N MET A 191 21.82 0.54 18.99
CA MET A 191 20.52 0.29 18.40
C MET A 191 20.32 1.11 17.12
N GLY A 192 20.83 2.35 17.08
CA GLY A 192 20.74 3.20 15.92
C GLY A 192 21.64 2.75 14.77
N GLU A 193 22.83 2.24 15.06
CA GLU A 193 23.73 1.64 14.06
C GLU A 193 23.17 0.31 13.52
N VAL A 194 22.68 -0.56 14.41
CA VAL A 194 22.05 -1.84 14.03
C VAL A 194 20.85 -1.63 13.11
N LEU A 195 20.10 -0.54 13.31
CA LEU A 195 18.89 -0.23 12.53
C LEU A 195 19.14 0.74 11.36
N GLY A 196 20.34 1.32 11.27
CA GLY A 196 20.79 2.20 10.20
C GLY A 196 20.23 3.63 10.26
N CYS A 197 19.88 4.12 11.46
CA CYS A 197 19.42 5.49 11.70
C CYS A 197 20.45 6.38 12.43
N GLY A 198 21.54 5.81 12.97
CA GLY A 198 22.67 6.59 13.51
C GLY A 198 22.34 7.39 14.77
N HIS A 199 21.77 6.73 15.78
CA HIS A 199 21.39 7.34 17.05
C HIS A 199 21.89 6.51 18.25
N GLY A 200 22.65 7.17 19.13
CA GLY A 200 23.49 6.62 20.20
C GLY A 200 22.77 5.93 21.37
N ALA A 201 21.96 4.90 21.13
CA ALA A 201 21.16 4.20 22.14
C ALA A 201 21.59 2.74 22.27
N LYS A 202 21.91 2.27 23.48
CA LYS A 202 22.44 0.91 23.67
C LYS A 202 21.35 -0.15 23.70
N ILE A 203 21.69 -1.32 23.16
CA ILE A 203 20.91 -2.54 23.35
C ILE A 203 21.39 -3.25 24.64
N THR A 204 20.46 -3.60 25.51
CA THR A 204 20.69 -4.27 26.80
C THR A 204 19.85 -5.53 26.93
N ASP A 205 20.17 -6.39 27.90
CA ASP A 205 19.32 -7.50 28.34
C ASP A 205 18.66 -7.27 29.70
N SER A 206 18.88 -6.11 30.33
CA SER A 206 18.19 -5.68 31.56
C SER A 206 17.01 -4.79 31.23
N LYS A 207 15.81 -5.24 31.62
CA LYS A 207 14.57 -4.48 31.50
C LYS A 207 14.59 -3.28 32.44
N GLU A 208 15.01 -3.51 33.67
CA GLU A 208 15.03 -2.52 34.77
C GLU A 208 15.86 -1.30 34.39
N PHE A 209 17.03 -1.52 33.80
CA PHE A 209 17.88 -0.44 33.30
C PHE A 209 17.17 0.42 32.25
N LEU A 210 16.43 -0.20 31.32
CA LEU A 210 15.69 0.55 30.29
C LEU A 210 14.57 1.39 30.91
N PHE A 211 13.84 0.84 31.88
CA PHE A 211 12.81 1.59 32.61
C PHE A 211 13.42 2.75 33.41
N ASP A 212 14.60 2.58 34.00
CA ASP A 212 15.28 3.63 34.77
C ASP A 212 15.75 4.81 33.91
N CYS A 213 15.96 4.61 32.61
CA CYS A 213 16.43 5.65 31.68
C CYS A 213 15.38 6.11 30.65
N SER A 214 14.11 5.72 30.81
CA SER A 214 13.04 6.04 29.85
C SER A 214 11.86 6.75 30.52
N ASP A 215 11.33 7.77 29.86
CA ASP A 215 10.08 8.42 30.29
C ASP A 215 8.84 7.60 29.92
N VAL A 216 8.93 6.80 28.86
CA VAL A 216 7.90 5.86 28.39
C VAL A 216 8.58 4.64 27.78
N VAL A 217 8.05 3.45 28.04
CA VAL A 217 8.52 2.20 27.41
C VAL A 217 7.50 1.71 26.40
N ILE A 218 7.98 1.17 25.26
CA ILE A 218 7.16 0.53 24.24
C ILE A 218 7.52 -0.95 24.14
N ASP A 219 6.54 -1.83 24.36
CA ASP A 219 6.70 -3.29 24.41
C ASP A 219 5.95 -4.03 23.29
N PHE A 220 6.63 -5.04 22.72
CA PHE A 220 6.07 -6.00 21.78
C PHE A 220 6.64 -7.41 22.05
N SER A 221 6.91 -7.72 23.32
CA SER A 221 7.50 -8.99 23.71
C SER A 221 6.46 -10.12 23.74
N SER A 222 6.83 -11.30 24.24
CA SER A 222 5.84 -12.38 24.42
C SER A 222 4.84 -12.01 25.53
N PRO A 223 3.64 -12.62 25.57
CA PRO A 223 2.67 -12.42 26.65
C PRO A 223 3.28 -12.46 28.06
N GLU A 224 4.13 -13.45 28.33
CA GLU A 224 4.78 -13.65 29.63
C GLU A 224 5.76 -12.51 29.93
N CYS A 225 6.57 -12.14 28.94
CA CYS A 225 7.56 -11.08 29.08
C CYS A 225 6.91 -9.70 29.23
N MET A 226 5.76 -9.49 28.60
CA MET A 226 4.99 -8.26 28.70
C MET A 226 4.39 -8.09 30.09
N LEU A 227 3.84 -9.16 30.69
CA LEU A 227 3.34 -9.12 32.07
C LEU A 227 4.46 -8.76 33.07
N GLU A 228 5.67 -9.31 32.88
CA GLU A 228 6.83 -8.88 33.65
C GLU A 228 7.13 -7.38 33.45
N CYS A 229 7.10 -6.88 32.21
CA CYS A 229 7.29 -5.45 31.92
C CYS A 229 6.20 -4.56 32.53
N VAL A 230 4.94 -5.00 32.58
CA VAL A 230 3.83 -4.31 33.27
C VAL A 230 4.12 -4.21 34.77
N GLY A 231 4.62 -5.28 35.38
CA GLY A 231 5.09 -5.28 36.77
C GLY A 231 6.17 -4.22 37.01
N VAL A 232 7.25 -4.25 36.22
CA VAL A 232 8.35 -3.28 36.33
C VAL A 232 7.89 -1.84 36.08
N ALA A 233 7.03 -1.62 35.07
CA ALA A 233 6.43 -0.31 34.78
C ALA A 233 5.66 0.23 35.99
N SER A 234 4.89 -0.64 36.66
CA SER A 234 4.12 -0.30 37.85
C SER A 234 4.99 0.00 39.07
N GLU A 235 6.11 -0.72 39.24
CA GLU A 235 7.05 -0.49 40.35
C GLU A 235 7.84 0.80 40.18
N LYS A 236 8.33 1.03 38.96
CA LYS A 236 9.15 2.20 38.59
C LYS A 236 8.31 3.44 38.29
N ARG A 237 6.99 3.30 38.16
CA ARG A 237 6.01 4.34 37.77
C ARG A 237 6.32 4.97 36.40
N VAL A 238 6.76 4.15 35.46
CA VAL A 238 7.06 4.57 34.09
C VAL A 238 5.95 4.08 33.16
N PRO A 239 5.26 4.98 32.42
CA PRO A 239 4.24 4.60 31.46
C PRO A 239 4.69 3.53 30.46
N LEU A 240 3.79 2.60 30.14
CA LEU A 240 4.05 1.51 29.21
C LEU A 240 2.99 1.48 28.10
N VAL A 241 3.46 1.45 26.86
CA VAL A 241 2.66 1.15 25.68
C VAL A 241 2.97 -0.28 25.24
N SER A 242 2.00 -1.18 25.18
CA SER A 242 2.22 -2.54 24.68
C SER A 242 1.31 -2.89 23.51
N GLY A 243 1.90 -3.51 22.49
CA GLY A 243 1.18 -4.08 21.35
C GLY A 243 1.04 -5.60 21.38
N THR A 244 1.43 -6.24 22.48
CA THR A 244 1.43 -7.69 22.67
C THR A 244 0.01 -8.24 22.75
N THR A 245 -0.33 -9.19 21.89
CA THR A 245 -1.64 -9.88 21.87
C THR A 245 -1.62 -11.15 22.72
N GLY A 246 -2.77 -11.59 23.24
CA GLY A 246 -2.90 -12.87 23.96
C GLY A 246 -2.72 -12.77 25.48
N VAL A 247 -3.00 -11.60 26.04
CA VAL A 247 -3.10 -11.35 27.48
C VAL A 247 -4.52 -10.88 27.79
N ASP A 248 -5.04 -11.14 28.98
CA ASP A 248 -6.40 -10.75 29.34
C ASP A 248 -6.42 -9.37 30.01
N GLU A 249 -7.50 -8.61 29.82
CA GLU A 249 -7.64 -7.26 30.39
C GLU A 249 -7.51 -7.25 31.93
N GLY A 250 -7.92 -8.35 32.57
CA GLY A 250 -7.80 -8.54 34.02
C GLY A 250 -6.35 -8.47 34.52
N ASP A 251 -5.38 -8.88 33.72
CA ASP A 251 -3.96 -8.92 34.11
C ASP A 251 -3.34 -7.52 34.21
N PHE A 252 -3.93 -6.53 33.55
CA PHE A 252 -3.45 -5.14 33.55
C PHE A 252 -4.13 -4.26 34.60
N ARG A 253 -5.38 -4.60 34.96
CA ARG A 253 -6.27 -3.69 35.70
C ARG A 253 -5.70 -3.26 37.04
N ALA A 254 -5.04 -4.17 37.76
CA ALA A 254 -4.41 -3.89 39.05
C ALA A 254 -3.18 -2.96 38.94
N HIS A 255 -2.50 -2.93 37.80
CA HIS A 255 -1.33 -2.11 37.56
C HIS A 255 -1.68 -0.73 36.97
N ALA A 256 -2.76 -0.64 36.19
CA ALA A 256 -3.25 0.59 35.58
C ALA A 256 -3.65 1.68 36.60
N GLU A 257 -3.94 1.30 37.85
CA GLU A 257 -4.20 2.24 38.94
C GLU A 257 -2.95 3.03 39.37
N LYS A 258 -1.75 2.48 39.12
CA LYS A 258 -0.47 3.04 39.59
C LYS A 258 0.30 3.78 38.52
N VAL A 259 0.13 3.39 37.26
CA VAL A 259 0.87 3.94 36.12
C VAL A 259 0.00 3.89 34.86
N PRO A 260 0.09 4.89 33.96
CA PRO A 260 -0.60 4.82 32.68
C PRO A 260 -0.13 3.62 31.85
N LEU A 261 -1.06 2.72 31.52
CA LEU A 261 -0.83 1.58 30.65
C LEU A 261 -1.69 1.74 29.40
N LEU A 262 -1.06 1.81 28.23
CA LEU A 262 -1.75 1.80 26.95
C LEU A 262 -1.55 0.42 26.30
N TRP A 263 -2.59 -0.40 26.34
CA TRP A 263 -2.59 -1.68 25.64
C TRP A 263 -3.31 -1.52 24.30
N SER A 264 -2.53 -1.54 23.22
CA SER A 264 -3.01 -1.37 21.85
C SER A 264 -2.53 -2.54 21.01
N CYS A 265 -3.28 -3.64 21.06
CA CYS A 265 -2.98 -4.85 20.29
C CYS A 265 -2.66 -4.49 18.84
N ASN A 266 -1.50 -4.95 18.33
CA ASN A 266 -1.05 -4.71 16.96
C ASN A 266 -1.88 -5.53 15.94
N MET A 267 -3.17 -5.23 15.85
CA MET A 267 -4.09 -5.84 14.90
C MET A 267 -4.42 -4.84 13.80
N SER A 268 -4.47 -5.31 12.56
CA SER A 268 -4.95 -4.49 11.45
C SER A 268 -6.42 -4.12 11.69
N LEU A 269 -6.81 -2.89 11.38
CA LEU A 269 -8.20 -2.43 11.40
C LEU A 269 -9.18 -3.43 10.75
N GLY A 270 -8.75 -4.05 9.64
CA GLY A 270 -9.55 -5.06 8.94
C GLY A 270 -9.82 -6.33 9.76
N VAL A 271 -8.90 -6.74 10.63
CA VAL A 271 -9.11 -7.84 11.58
C VAL A 271 -10.10 -7.44 12.67
N THR A 272 -9.97 -6.24 13.24
CA THR A 272 -10.91 -5.74 14.24
C THR A 272 -12.33 -5.65 13.69
N LEU A 273 -12.48 -5.12 12.46
CA LEU A 273 -13.76 -5.08 11.77
C LEU A 273 -14.29 -6.50 11.50
N LEU A 274 -13.44 -7.42 11.02
CA LEU A 274 -13.83 -8.80 10.79
C LEU A 274 -14.33 -9.48 12.08
N LEU A 275 -13.65 -9.26 13.21
CA LEU A 275 -14.07 -9.80 14.51
C LEU A 275 -15.49 -9.35 14.87
N GLU A 276 -15.80 -8.07 14.74
CA GLU A 276 -17.15 -7.55 15.04
C GLU A 276 -18.20 -8.04 14.04
N LEU A 277 -17.86 -8.09 12.74
CA LEU A 277 -18.77 -8.65 11.72
C LEU A 277 -19.05 -10.13 11.98
N VAL A 278 -18.06 -10.90 12.40
CA VAL A 278 -18.21 -12.32 12.75
C VAL A 278 -19.10 -12.49 13.98
N LYS A 279 -18.96 -11.65 15.02
CA LYS A 279 -19.88 -11.67 16.18
C LYS A 279 -21.33 -11.42 15.74
N ILE A 280 -21.54 -10.38 14.92
CA ILE A 280 -22.87 -10.02 14.41
C ILE A 280 -23.46 -11.15 13.55
N ALA A 281 -22.67 -11.69 12.62
CA ALA A 281 -23.08 -12.78 11.75
C ALA A 281 -23.40 -14.05 12.55
N ALA A 282 -22.57 -14.41 13.53
CA ALA A 282 -22.78 -15.57 14.40
C ALA A 282 -24.06 -15.46 15.23
N ALA A 283 -24.43 -14.26 15.68
CA ALA A 283 -25.69 -14.03 16.38
C ALA A 283 -26.93 -14.17 15.46
N GLY A 284 -26.78 -13.84 14.18
CA GLY A 284 -27.86 -13.90 13.17
C GLY A 284 -28.04 -15.27 12.52
N PHE A 285 -26.95 -15.97 12.19
CA PHE A 285 -26.95 -17.24 11.46
C PHE A 285 -27.06 -18.45 12.40
N LYS A 286 -28.17 -18.52 13.14
CA LYS A 286 -28.45 -19.65 14.05
C LYS A 286 -28.64 -20.94 13.25
N GLY A 287 -27.96 -22.02 13.68
CA GLY A 287 -28.05 -23.35 13.05
C GLY A 287 -27.03 -23.60 11.94
N TYR A 288 -26.22 -22.60 11.58
CA TYR A 288 -25.14 -22.76 10.61
C TYR A 288 -23.91 -23.41 11.26
N ASP A 289 -23.25 -24.30 10.54
CA ASP A 289 -21.92 -24.78 10.94
C ASP A 289 -20.87 -23.69 10.63
N VAL A 290 -19.90 -23.49 11.53
CA VAL A 290 -18.89 -22.42 11.38
C VAL A 290 -17.48 -22.99 11.20
N GLU A 291 -16.81 -22.60 10.11
CA GLU A 291 -15.45 -23.00 9.77
C GLU A 291 -14.53 -21.78 9.65
N ILE A 292 -13.42 -21.77 10.38
CA ILE A 292 -12.39 -20.74 10.29
C ILE A 292 -11.22 -21.28 9.47
N ARG A 293 -10.95 -20.65 8.34
CA ARG A 293 -9.79 -20.94 7.48
C ARG A 293 -8.70 -19.91 7.68
N GLU A 294 -7.48 -20.39 7.80
CA GLU A 294 -6.30 -19.54 7.96
C GLU A 294 -5.20 -19.94 6.97
N LEU A 295 -4.62 -18.96 6.27
CA LEU A 295 -3.38 -19.10 5.52
C LEU A 295 -2.35 -18.05 5.98
N HIS A 296 -1.15 -18.52 6.34
CA HIS A 296 -0.02 -17.67 6.74
C HIS A 296 1.27 -18.09 6.05
N HIS A 297 2.25 -17.18 6.04
CA HIS A 297 3.61 -17.48 5.61
C HIS A 297 4.26 -18.61 6.43
N ARG A 298 5.24 -19.29 5.84
CA ARG A 298 5.89 -20.49 6.42
C ARG A 298 6.59 -20.29 7.78
N ALA A 299 6.88 -19.05 8.17
CA ALA A 299 7.63 -18.75 9.39
C ALA A 299 6.73 -18.40 10.60
N LYS A 300 5.40 -18.40 10.43
CA LYS A 300 4.45 -18.23 11.53
C LYS A 300 4.44 -19.50 12.39
N LYS A 301 4.75 -19.35 13.69
CA LYS A 301 4.97 -20.47 14.63
C LYS A 301 3.70 -20.96 15.32
N ASP A 302 2.72 -20.08 15.50
CA ASP A 302 1.42 -20.34 16.11
C ASP A 302 0.42 -20.91 15.09
N ALA A 303 -0.31 -21.97 15.45
CA ALA A 303 -1.35 -22.60 14.64
C ALA A 303 -2.45 -23.23 15.52
N PRO A 304 -3.73 -22.83 15.39
CA PRO A 304 -4.22 -21.61 14.75
C PRO A 304 -3.50 -20.36 15.29
N SER A 305 -3.41 -19.33 14.48
CA SER A 305 -2.88 -18.03 14.91
C SER A 305 -3.76 -17.40 15.99
N GLY A 306 -3.18 -16.48 16.77
CA GLY A 306 -3.94 -15.70 17.74
C GLY A 306 -5.18 -15.02 17.13
N THR A 307 -5.08 -14.51 15.90
CA THR A 307 -6.22 -13.95 15.15
C THR A 307 -7.31 -14.97 14.88
N SER A 308 -6.97 -16.20 14.49
CA SER A 308 -7.96 -17.26 14.29
C SER A 308 -8.64 -17.65 15.59
N LEU A 309 -7.88 -17.78 16.68
CA LEU A 309 -8.47 -18.04 18.00
C LEU A 309 -9.42 -16.91 18.43
N MET A 310 -9.07 -15.66 18.15
CA MET A 310 -9.96 -14.51 18.39
C MET A 310 -11.23 -14.56 17.54
N LEU A 311 -11.15 -15.00 16.28
CA LEU A 311 -12.32 -15.22 15.43
C LEU A 311 -13.21 -16.34 16.00
N GLY A 312 -12.62 -17.40 16.53
CA GLY A 312 -13.38 -18.45 17.23
C GLY A 312 -14.08 -17.96 18.49
N LYS A 313 -13.38 -17.17 19.31
CA LYS A 313 -13.99 -16.49 20.47
C LYS A 313 -15.11 -15.55 20.07
N ALA A 314 -14.96 -14.83 18.95
CA ALA A 314 -15.99 -13.95 18.39
C ALA A 314 -17.25 -14.74 17.96
N VAL A 315 -17.07 -15.90 17.32
CA VAL A 315 -18.20 -16.80 16.99
C VAL A 315 -18.91 -17.25 18.26
N ALA A 316 -18.16 -17.74 19.26
CA ALA A 316 -18.70 -18.18 20.55
C ALA A 316 -19.50 -17.08 21.27
N GLN A 317 -18.97 -15.86 21.28
CA GLN A 317 -19.67 -14.68 21.83
C GLN A 317 -20.98 -14.37 21.09
N GLY A 318 -20.98 -14.50 19.76
CA GLY A 318 -22.18 -14.26 18.94
C GLY A 318 -23.24 -15.35 19.09
N THR A 319 -22.83 -16.62 19.17
CA THR A 319 -23.76 -17.76 19.32
C THR A 319 -24.20 -18.00 20.76
N GLY A 320 -23.48 -17.46 21.75
CA GLY A 320 -23.72 -17.71 23.17
C GLY A 320 -23.27 -19.09 23.64
N VAL A 321 -22.38 -19.75 22.88
CA VAL A 321 -21.83 -21.08 23.19
C VAL A 321 -20.44 -20.92 23.81
N GLU A 322 -20.05 -21.85 24.69
CA GLU A 322 -18.70 -21.87 25.27
C GLU A 322 -17.63 -22.14 24.20
N PHE A 323 -16.51 -21.41 24.25
CA PHE A 323 -15.47 -21.51 23.23
C PHE A 323 -14.53 -22.69 23.49
N GLU A 324 -14.67 -23.76 22.69
CA GLU A 324 -13.69 -24.86 22.61
C GLU A 324 -13.10 -24.97 21.19
N PRO A 325 -11.80 -24.68 20.99
CA PRO A 325 -11.18 -24.82 19.68
C PRO A 325 -10.88 -26.30 19.35
N GLN A 326 -11.57 -26.87 18.35
CA GLN A 326 -11.23 -28.19 17.82
C GLN A 326 -10.32 -28.06 16.58
N GLN A 327 -9.06 -28.45 16.74
CA GLN A 327 -8.09 -28.53 15.64
C GLN A 327 -8.20 -29.90 14.97
N HIS A 328 -8.42 -29.93 13.66
CA HIS A 328 -8.32 -31.16 12.88
C HIS A 328 -7.06 -31.10 12.01
N ALA A 329 -6.13 -32.03 12.25
CA ALA A 329 -5.15 -32.39 11.24
C ALA A 329 -5.89 -33.06 10.07
N PHE A 330 -5.47 -32.81 8.83
CA PHE A 330 -6.05 -33.44 7.64
C PHE A 330 -6.25 -34.95 7.85
N GLY A 331 -7.52 -35.39 8.04
CA GLY A 331 -7.85 -36.80 8.27
C GLY A 331 -9.18 -37.07 9.02
N ALA A 332 -10.27 -37.20 8.25
CA ALA A 332 -11.41 -38.12 8.44
C ALA A 332 -12.04 -38.32 9.84
N GLY A 333 -12.68 -37.29 10.40
CA GLY A 333 -13.70 -37.46 11.44
C GLY A 333 -14.99 -36.72 11.07
N CYS A 334 -16.17 -37.29 11.33
CA CYS A 334 -17.44 -36.58 11.19
C CYS A 334 -17.49 -35.41 12.19
N ARG A 335 -17.83 -34.22 11.68
CA ARG A 335 -18.00 -33.00 12.46
C ARG A 335 -19.16 -33.18 13.45
N ARG A 336 -19.02 -32.70 14.68
CA ARG A 336 -20.18 -32.51 15.56
C ARG A 336 -20.83 -31.19 15.18
N SER A 337 -22.12 -31.23 14.86
CA SER A 337 -22.88 -30.02 14.57
C SER A 337 -22.80 -29.05 15.74
N GLY A 338 -22.62 -27.76 15.42
CA GLY A 338 -22.54 -26.68 16.41
C GLY A 338 -21.15 -26.36 16.98
N VAL A 339 -20.09 -27.01 16.48
CA VAL A 339 -18.70 -26.73 16.90
C VAL A 339 -17.96 -25.88 15.84
N THR A 340 -17.16 -24.92 16.29
CA THR A 340 -16.32 -24.09 15.41
C THR A 340 -15.06 -24.86 14.99
N GLY A 341 -14.92 -25.11 13.69
CA GLY A 341 -13.77 -25.84 13.12
C GLY A 341 -12.65 -24.90 12.68
N PHE A 342 -11.41 -25.39 12.72
CA PHE A 342 -10.22 -24.68 12.24
C PHE A 342 -9.50 -25.45 11.13
N SER A 343 -9.33 -24.80 9.97
CA SER A 343 -8.57 -25.29 8.82
C SER A 343 -7.35 -24.40 8.58
N VAL A 344 -6.14 -24.92 8.82
CA VAL A 344 -4.91 -24.12 8.82
C VAL A 344 -3.97 -24.55 7.70
N ALA A 345 -3.58 -23.62 6.84
CA ALA A 345 -2.60 -23.78 5.78
C ALA A 345 -1.38 -22.85 5.97
N ARG A 346 -0.21 -23.27 5.47
CA ARG A 346 1.05 -22.52 5.57
C ARG A 346 1.75 -22.46 4.21
N GLY A 347 2.00 -21.26 3.67
CA GLY A 347 2.67 -21.11 2.37
C GLY A 347 2.66 -19.69 1.78
N GLY A 348 3.56 -19.45 0.82
CA GLY A 348 3.58 -18.23 0.00
C GLY A 348 4.02 -16.95 0.73
N GLY A 349 3.66 -15.79 0.15
CA GLY A 349 3.93 -14.43 0.65
C GLY A 349 2.73 -13.78 1.38
N VAL A 350 1.73 -14.57 1.76
CA VAL A 350 0.56 -14.11 2.51
C VAL A 350 0.99 -13.79 3.95
N ILE A 351 0.81 -12.54 4.38
CA ILE A 351 1.12 -12.11 5.75
C ILE A 351 0.03 -12.61 6.72
N GLY A 352 -1.21 -12.65 6.25
CA GLY A 352 -2.33 -13.30 6.93
C GLY A 352 -3.58 -13.26 6.08
N ASP A 353 -4.22 -14.41 5.89
CA ASP A 353 -5.53 -14.56 5.27
C ASP A 353 -6.40 -15.38 6.23
N HIS A 354 -7.48 -14.77 6.67
CA HIS A 354 -8.39 -15.30 7.67
C HIS A 354 -9.81 -15.22 7.12
N ALA A 355 -10.46 -16.37 6.97
CA ALA A 355 -11.85 -16.46 6.53
C ALA A 355 -12.68 -17.20 7.56
N VAL A 356 -13.90 -16.71 7.80
CA VAL A 356 -14.92 -17.38 8.61
C VAL A 356 -16.07 -17.70 7.68
N MET A 357 -16.37 -18.99 7.56
CA MET A 357 -17.45 -19.51 6.73
C MET A 357 -18.60 -19.96 7.63
N PHE A 358 -19.78 -19.44 7.35
CA PHE A 358 -21.05 -19.94 7.88
C PHE A 358 -21.66 -20.85 6.81
N LEU A 359 -21.87 -22.12 7.14
CA LEU A 359 -22.32 -23.19 6.25
C LEU A 359 -23.77 -23.55 6.62
N GLY A 360 -24.71 -23.14 5.78
CA GLY A 360 -26.10 -23.57 5.83
C GLY A 360 -26.35 -24.72 4.84
N ASP A 361 -27.55 -25.30 4.90
CA ASP A 361 -27.91 -26.45 4.04
C ASP A 361 -27.91 -26.09 2.55
N ASP A 362 -28.32 -24.87 2.20
CA ASP A 362 -28.47 -24.39 0.82
C ASP A 362 -27.58 -23.18 0.48
N GLU A 363 -26.85 -22.62 1.45
CA GLU A 363 -26.02 -21.43 1.25
C GLU A 363 -24.75 -21.41 2.10
N ILE A 364 -23.73 -20.70 1.61
CA ILE A 364 -22.46 -20.50 2.30
C ILE A 364 -22.18 -19.00 2.33
N VAL A 365 -22.00 -18.46 3.53
CA VAL A 365 -21.64 -17.05 3.75
C VAL A 365 -20.20 -16.99 4.26
N GLU A 366 -19.31 -16.33 3.52
CA GLU A 366 -17.89 -16.18 3.87
C GLU A 366 -17.56 -14.73 4.23
N LEU A 367 -16.96 -14.52 5.40
CA LEU A 367 -16.36 -13.26 5.83
C LEU A 367 -14.84 -13.40 5.83
N GLN A 368 -14.15 -12.65 4.98
CA GLN A 368 -12.70 -12.79 4.78
C GLN A 368 -11.95 -11.49 5.01
N HIS A 369 -10.82 -11.58 5.72
CA HIS A 369 -9.81 -10.54 5.79
C HIS A 369 -8.50 -11.05 5.18
N ARG A 370 -7.98 -10.32 4.19
CA ARG A 370 -6.70 -10.61 3.56
C ARG A 370 -5.73 -9.44 3.75
N ALA A 371 -4.72 -9.64 4.60
CA ALA A 371 -3.61 -8.71 4.74
C ALA A 371 -2.62 -8.92 3.59
N ILE A 372 -2.51 -7.92 2.72
CA ILE A 372 -1.53 -7.87 1.63
C ILE A 372 -0.31 -7.04 2.04
N ASP A 373 0.88 -7.45 1.59
CA ASP A 373 2.10 -6.67 1.80
C ASP A 373 1.99 -5.31 1.08
N ARG A 374 1.95 -4.23 1.87
CA ARG A 374 1.84 -2.84 1.38
C ARG A 374 3.13 -2.37 0.71
N LYS A 375 4.23 -3.09 0.89
CA LYS A 375 5.48 -2.81 0.16
C LYS A 375 5.38 -3.26 -1.28
N VAL A 376 4.58 -4.27 -1.62
CA VAL A 376 4.54 -4.78 -2.99
C VAL A 376 3.74 -3.81 -3.87
N PHE A 377 4.47 -3.11 -4.74
CA PHE A 377 3.95 -2.13 -5.69
C PHE A 377 3.45 -2.82 -6.97
N ALA A 378 4.17 -3.82 -7.46
CA ALA A 378 3.76 -4.61 -8.61
C ALA A 378 3.94 -6.11 -8.38
N ARG A 379 3.00 -6.91 -8.87
CA ARG A 379 3.00 -8.37 -8.78
C ARG A 379 2.93 -8.99 -10.16
N VAL A 380 3.89 -9.85 -10.45
CA VAL A 380 3.89 -10.71 -11.63
C VAL A 380 3.59 -12.13 -11.20
N ARG A 381 2.57 -12.76 -11.81
CA ARG A 381 2.13 -14.11 -11.49
C ARG A 381 1.95 -14.92 -12.76
N GLY A 382 2.63 -16.07 -12.82
CA GLY A 382 2.46 -17.03 -13.90
C GLY A 382 2.80 -16.50 -15.29
N LEU A 383 3.71 -15.53 -15.41
CA LEU A 383 3.93 -14.82 -16.67
C LEU A 383 4.67 -15.70 -17.69
N ASN A 384 4.06 -15.89 -18.84
CA ASN A 384 4.64 -16.54 -20.00
C ASN A 384 4.57 -15.60 -21.21
N LEU A 385 5.58 -15.65 -22.07
CA LEU A 385 5.62 -14.79 -23.26
C LEU A 385 6.27 -15.51 -24.43
N TRP A 386 5.65 -15.37 -25.59
CA TRP A 386 6.11 -15.90 -26.88
C TRP A 386 6.25 -14.78 -27.90
N TYR A 387 7.27 -14.90 -28.76
CA TYR A 387 7.33 -14.19 -30.03
C TYR A 387 7.17 -15.22 -31.15
N GLY A 388 6.02 -15.19 -31.83
CA GLY A 388 5.62 -16.24 -32.76
C GLY A 388 5.57 -17.60 -32.06
N LYS A 389 6.33 -18.57 -32.57
CA LYS A 389 6.39 -19.93 -31.99
C LYS A 389 7.39 -20.08 -30.84
N LYS A 390 8.28 -19.10 -30.64
CA LYS A 390 9.37 -19.20 -29.66
C LYS A 390 8.95 -18.61 -28.32
N GLN A 391 8.92 -19.45 -27.28
CA GLN A 391 8.73 -18.98 -25.91
C GLN A 391 10.02 -18.36 -25.37
N ILE A 392 9.90 -17.17 -24.78
CA ILE A 392 11.00 -16.42 -24.18
C ILE A 392 10.92 -16.42 -22.66
N LEU A 393 9.71 -16.30 -22.10
CA LEU A 393 9.47 -16.29 -20.66
C LEU A 393 8.64 -17.51 -20.24
N PHE A 394 9.01 -18.14 -19.14
CA PHE A 394 8.41 -19.37 -18.64
C PHE A 394 8.01 -19.20 -17.17
N ASN A 395 6.70 -19.14 -16.90
CA ASN A 395 6.10 -19.09 -15.55
C ASN A 395 6.84 -18.13 -14.59
N VAL A 396 7.06 -16.89 -15.02
CA VAL A 396 7.80 -15.90 -14.26
C VAL A 396 6.91 -15.34 -13.15
N ASN A 397 7.45 -15.33 -11.93
CA ASN A 397 6.80 -14.79 -10.73
C ASN A 397 7.76 -13.81 -10.05
N LEU A 398 7.32 -12.57 -9.83
CA LEU A 398 8.14 -11.53 -9.21
C LEU A 398 7.25 -10.57 -8.42
N ASP A 399 7.73 -10.13 -7.27
CA ASP A 399 7.16 -9.01 -6.53
C ASP A 399 8.14 -7.84 -6.56
N VAL A 400 7.68 -6.68 -7.00
CA VAL A 400 8.46 -5.44 -7.02
C VAL A 400 7.96 -4.55 -5.90
N CYS A 401 8.86 -4.16 -5.01
CA CYS A 401 8.52 -3.31 -3.87
C CYS A 401 8.49 -1.83 -4.23
N LYS A 402 7.63 -1.07 -3.56
CA LYS A 402 7.46 0.38 -3.71
C LYS A 402 8.73 1.09 -3.26
N ARG A 403 9.18 2.08 -4.04
CA ARG A 403 10.37 2.91 -3.73
C ARG A 403 11.67 2.13 -3.50
N GLU A 404 11.71 0.88 -3.96
CA GLU A 404 12.92 0.05 -3.99
C GLU A 404 13.45 -0.02 -5.43
N VAL A 405 14.75 -0.26 -5.54
CA VAL A 405 15.40 -0.63 -6.80
C VAL A 405 15.49 -2.16 -6.87
N THR A 406 14.73 -2.76 -7.78
CA THR A 406 14.83 -4.19 -8.11
C THR A 406 15.71 -4.38 -9.34
N ALA A 407 16.91 -4.93 -9.14
CA ALA A 407 17.82 -5.27 -10.22
C ALA A 407 17.51 -6.63 -10.83
N LEU A 408 17.40 -6.68 -12.15
CA LEU A 408 17.26 -7.90 -12.94
C LEU A 408 18.64 -8.23 -13.53
N ILE A 409 19.20 -9.37 -13.12
CA ILE A 409 20.53 -9.81 -13.54
C ILE A 409 20.47 -11.19 -14.19
N GLY A 410 21.54 -11.58 -14.87
CA GLY A 410 21.70 -12.92 -15.46
C GLY A 410 22.25 -12.88 -16.88
N PRO A 411 22.53 -14.05 -17.49
CA PRO A 411 23.18 -14.13 -18.78
C PRO A 411 22.44 -13.39 -19.90
N SER A 412 23.17 -13.02 -20.96
CA SER A 412 22.54 -12.43 -22.15
C SER A 412 21.53 -13.39 -22.78
N GLY A 413 20.40 -12.87 -23.27
CA GLY A 413 19.37 -13.68 -23.90
C GLY A 413 18.44 -14.45 -22.95
N CYS A 414 18.58 -14.32 -21.63
CA CYS A 414 17.69 -15.01 -20.66
C CYS A 414 16.29 -14.37 -20.48
N GLY A 415 15.96 -13.33 -21.25
CA GLY A 415 14.62 -12.73 -21.28
C GLY A 415 14.42 -11.45 -20.46
N LYS A 416 15.46 -10.90 -19.80
CA LYS A 416 15.36 -9.70 -18.93
C LYS A 416 14.64 -8.51 -19.59
N SER A 417 15.13 -8.04 -20.74
CA SER A 417 14.53 -6.87 -21.42
C SER A 417 13.13 -7.17 -21.96
N THR A 418 12.86 -8.43 -22.33
CA THR A 418 11.51 -8.87 -22.70
C THR A 418 10.56 -8.81 -21.50
N PHE A 419 10.99 -9.28 -20.34
CA PHE A 419 10.23 -9.20 -19.10
C PHE A 419 10.00 -7.74 -18.65
N LEU A 420 11.04 -6.90 -18.69
CA LEU A 420 10.93 -5.49 -18.30
C LEU A 420 9.88 -4.75 -19.13
N ARG A 421 9.85 -5.00 -20.45
CA ARG A 421 8.87 -4.40 -21.38
C ARG A 421 7.42 -4.87 -21.17
N CYS A 422 7.18 -5.93 -20.39
CA CYS A 422 5.83 -6.36 -20.08
C CYS A 422 5.12 -5.34 -19.17
N PHE A 423 5.83 -4.67 -18.26
CA PHE A 423 5.24 -3.71 -17.33
C PHE A 423 4.58 -2.50 -18.01
N ASN A 424 5.09 -2.06 -19.16
CA ASN A 424 4.54 -0.93 -19.93
C ASN A 424 4.02 -1.34 -21.32
N ARG A 425 3.88 -2.64 -21.57
CA ARG A 425 3.40 -3.20 -22.83
C ARG A 425 4.14 -2.68 -24.06
N MET A 426 5.45 -2.51 -23.96
CA MET A 426 6.29 -2.20 -25.12
C MET A 426 6.47 -3.43 -26.03
N ASN A 427 6.22 -4.64 -25.52
CA ASN A 427 6.23 -5.87 -26.30
C ASN A 427 5.09 -5.93 -27.34
N ASP A 428 4.02 -5.14 -27.17
CA ASP A 428 2.90 -5.06 -28.12
C ASP A 428 3.35 -4.57 -29.51
N PHE A 429 4.48 -3.88 -29.60
CA PHE A 429 5.08 -3.46 -30.87
C PHE A 429 5.85 -4.58 -31.58
N VAL A 430 6.06 -5.73 -30.93
CA VAL A 430 6.73 -6.88 -31.53
C VAL A 430 5.65 -7.75 -32.19
N PRO A 431 5.77 -8.06 -33.50
CA PRO A 431 4.81 -8.91 -34.19
C PRO A 431 4.66 -10.29 -33.52
N ASP A 432 3.45 -10.84 -33.56
CA ASP A 432 3.11 -12.15 -33.00
C ASP A 432 3.49 -12.33 -31.52
N CYS A 433 3.50 -11.23 -30.75
CA CYS A 433 3.69 -11.26 -29.31
C CYS A 433 2.44 -11.81 -28.62
N ARG A 434 2.61 -12.91 -27.88
CA ARG A 434 1.58 -13.47 -26.99
C ARG A 434 2.09 -13.42 -25.56
N VAL A 435 1.25 -12.91 -24.67
CA VAL A 435 1.52 -12.86 -23.23
C VAL A 435 0.42 -13.61 -22.49
N GLU A 436 0.80 -14.44 -21.53
CA GLU A 436 -0.11 -15.11 -20.59
C GLU A 436 0.36 -14.89 -19.17
N GLY A 437 -0.56 -15.01 -18.21
CA GLY A 437 -0.32 -14.67 -16.81
C GLY A 437 -0.79 -13.25 -16.49
N LYS A 438 -0.42 -12.76 -15.31
CA LYS A 438 -0.93 -11.50 -14.77
C LYS A 438 0.22 -10.60 -14.30
N ILE A 439 0.14 -9.32 -14.67
CA ILE A 439 0.99 -8.27 -14.10
C ILE A 439 0.06 -7.21 -13.51
N ASP A 440 0.06 -7.13 -12.19
CA ASP A 440 -0.71 -6.15 -11.43
C ASP A 440 0.22 -5.03 -10.96
N ILE A 441 -0.13 -3.78 -11.22
CA ILE A 441 0.57 -2.60 -10.72
C ILE A 441 -0.44 -1.77 -9.91
N GLU A 442 -0.22 -1.68 -8.60
CA GLU A 442 -1.14 -1.00 -7.66
C GLU A 442 -2.63 -1.42 -7.85
N GLY A 443 -2.89 -2.70 -8.08
CA GLY A 443 -4.24 -3.24 -8.27
C GLY A 443 -4.80 -3.15 -9.70
N MET A 444 -4.04 -2.59 -10.65
CA MET A 444 -4.38 -2.54 -12.07
C MET A 444 -3.66 -3.66 -12.83
N ASP A 445 -4.42 -4.54 -13.47
CA ASP A 445 -3.86 -5.51 -14.42
C ASP A 445 -3.46 -4.81 -15.73
N VAL A 446 -2.16 -4.75 -16.00
CA VAL A 446 -1.65 -4.02 -17.17
C VAL A 446 -2.02 -4.69 -18.49
N HIS A 447 -2.25 -6.00 -18.49
CA HIS A 447 -2.62 -6.79 -19.67
C HIS A 447 -4.13 -6.96 -19.84
N SER A 448 -4.95 -6.35 -18.97
CA SER A 448 -6.40 -6.30 -19.16
C SER A 448 -6.76 -5.64 -20.50
N PRO A 449 -7.81 -6.13 -21.22
CA PRO A 449 -8.34 -5.48 -22.41
C PRO A 449 -8.76 -4.02 -22.18
N ASP A 450 -9.21 -3.69 -20.97
CA ASP A 450 -9.70 -2.36 -20.60
C ASP A 450 -8.58 -1.36 -20.25
N THR A 451 -7.33 -1.84 -20.18
CA THR A 451 -6.20 -1.00 -19.78
C THR A 451 -5.82 -0.01 -20.88
N ASN A 452 -5.93 1.29 -20.57
CA ASN A 452 -5.46 2.35 -21.44
C ASN A 452 -3.92 2.35 -21.51
N VAL A 453 -3.38 1.80 -22.59
CA VAL A 453 -1.94 1.63 -22.81
C VAL A 453 -1.18 2.96 -22.85
N VAL A 454 -1.81 4.05 -23.29
CA VAL A 454 -1.19 5.38 -23.31
C VAL A 454 -0.97 5.89 -21.89
N LEU A 455 -1.96 5.75 -21.01
CA LEU A 455 -1.84 6.12 -19.60
C LEU A 455 -0.88 5.18 -18.84
N LEU A 456 -0.90 3.89 -19.16
CA LEU A 456 0.04 2.92 -18.60
C LEU A 456 1.49 3.35 -18.87
N ARG A 457 1.80 3.71 -20.11
CA ARG A 457 3.16 4.15 -20.51
C ARG A 457 3.56 5.50 -19.91
N ALA A 458 2.59 6.35 -19.57
CA ALA A 458 2.86 7.57 -18.81
C ALA A 458 3.19 7.27 -17.33
N ARG A 459 2.53 6.28 -16.72
CA ARG A 459 2.79 5.84 -15.34
C ARG A 459 4.04 4.99 -15.20
N VAL A 460 4.38 4.22 -16.23
CA VAL A 460 5.51 3.29 -16.24
C VAL A 460 6.53 3.79 -17.28
N GLY A 461 7.38 4.72 -16.83
CA GLY A 461 8.40 5.35 -17.65
C GLY A 461 9.52 4.38 -18.01
N MET A 462 10.16 4.56 -19.17
CA MET A 462 11.23 3.69 -19.64
C MET A 462 12.46 4.49 -20.07
N VAL A 463 13.63 4.03 -19.62
CA VAL A 463 14.96 4.52 -20.01
C VAL A 463 15.70 3.39 -20.70
N PHE A 464 16.20 3.64 -21.90
CA PHE A 464 16.84 2.64 -22.74
C PHE A 464 18.36 2.64 -22.58
N GLN A 465 18.97 1.54 -23.03
CA GLN A 465 20.41 1.33 -23.00
C GLN A 465 21.18 2.40 -23.77
N LYS A 466 20.75 2.62 -25.03
CA LYS A 466 21.28 3.71 -25.87
C LYS A 466 20.42 4.95 -25.64
N PRO A 467 21.01 6.09 -25.24
CA PRO A 467 20.28 7.34 -25.14
C PRO A 467 19.58 7.66 -26.47
N ASN A 468 18.31 8.03 -26.40
CA ASN A 468 17.49 8.35 -27.57
C ASN A 468 16.80 9.72 -27.43
N PRO A 469 17.57 10.82 -27.32
CA PRO A 469 16.98 12.15 -27.38
C PRO A 469 16.31 12.35 -28.73
N PHE A 470 15.19 13.07 -28.74
CA PHE A 470 14.58 13.53 -29.98
C PHE A 470 15.54 14.49 -30.69
N PRO A 471 15.58 14.50 -32.04
CA PRO A 471 16.38 15.43 -32.84
C PRO A 471 15.79 16.85 -32.81
N ASP A 472 15.59 17.38 -31.60
CA ASP A 472 15.02 18.69 -31.30
C ASP A 472 15.74 19.28 -30.08
N SER A 473 15.27 20.41 -29.57
CA SER A 473 15.90 21.08 -28.45
C SER A 473 15.82 20.30 -27.13
N ILE A 474 16.74 20.59 -26.21
CA ILE A 474 16.74 20.04 -24.84
C ILE A 474 15.41 20.35 -24.15
N TYR A 475 14.93 21.59 -24.25
CA TYR A 475 13.64 22.00 -23.70
C TYR A 475 12.50 21.13 -24.23
N LYS A 476 12.40 20.97 -25.54
CA LYS A 476 11.30 20.24 -26.17
C LYS A 476 11.34 18.74 -25.88
N ASN A 477 12.53 18.17 -25.70
CA ASN A 477 12.69 16.79 -25.26
C ASN A 477 11.95 16.54 -23.94
N ILE A 478 12.08 17.44 -22.97
CA ILE A 478 11.44 17.30 -21.66
C ILE A 478 9.98 17.74 -21.71
N ALA A 479 9.68 18.87 -22.36
CA ALA A 479 8.34 19.44 -22.42
C ALA A 479 7.33 18.58 -23.19
N TYR A 480 7.78 17.67 -24.05
CA TYR A 480 6.91 16.85 -24.91
C TYR A 480 5.89 16.03 -24.10
N GLY A 481 6.34 15.23 -23.14
CA GLY A 481 5.48 14.37 -22.31
C GLY A 481 4.45 15.17 -21.49
N PRO A 482 4.89 16.18 -20.69
CA PRO A 482 3.98 17.02 -19.93
C PRO A 482 2.92 17.74 -20.77
N LYS A 483 3.27 18.18 -22.00
CA LYS A 483 2.28 18.75 -22.93
C LYS A 483 1.28 17.70 -23.40
N LEU A 484 1.78 16.54 -23.85
CA LEU A 484 0.94 15.47 -24.37
C LEU A 484 -0.09 14.97 -23.33
N HIS A 485 0.31 14.91 -22.06
CA HIS A 485 -0.54 14.46 -20.96
C HIS A 485 -1.28 15.60 -20.23
N GLY A 486 -1.22 16.83 -20.75
CA GLY A 486 -1.94 17.97 -20.17
C GLY A 486 -1.51 18.37 -18.76
N LEU A 487 -0.27 18.05 -18.36
CA LEU A 487 0.27 18.34 -17.02
C LEU A 487 0.61 19.82 -16.81
N ALA A 488 0.74 20.59 -17.90
CA ALA A 488 0.98 22.02 -17.86
C ALA A 488 -0.13 22.78 -18.59
N ARG A 489 -0.90 23.59 -17.85
CA ARG A 489 -1.98 24.43 -18.38
C ARG A 489 -1.49 25.71 -19.05
N ASN A 490 -0.27 26.14 -18.73
CA ASN A 490 0.33 27.35 -19.26
C ASN A 490 1.85 27.17 -19.41
N LYS A 491 2.48 28.12 -20.12
CA LYS A 491 3.92 28.09 -20.39
C LYS A 491 4.76 28.12 -19.11
N LYS A 492 4.37 28.93 -18.12
CA LYS A 492 5.11 29.05 -16.86
C LYS A 492 5.24 27.70 -16.15
N ARG A 493 4.13 26.97 -15.97
CA ARG A 493 4.16 25.65 -15.33
C ARG A 493 5.00 24.64 -16.12
N LEU A 494 4.99 24.74 -17.44
CA LEU A 494 5.83 23.89 -18.28
C LEU A 494 7.32 24.20 -18.11
N ASP A 495 7.68 25.49 -18.02
CA ASP A 495 9.04 25.93 -17.76
C ASP A 495 9.51 25.42 -16.38
N ASP A 496 8.65 25.51 -15.35
CA ASP A 496 8.92 24.95 -14.01
C ASP A 496 9.18 23.44 -14.07
N ILE A 497 8.35 22.67 -14.80
CA ILE A 497 8.54 21.21 -14.94
C ILE A 497 9.87 20.90 -15.64
N VAL A 498 10.23 21.67 -16.67
CA VAL A 498 11.50 21.46 -17.39
C VAL A 498 12.69 21.74 -16.47
N GLU A 499 12.64 22.82 -15.71
CA GLU A 499 13.68 23.15 -14.73
C GLU A 499 13.76 22.11 -13.60
N GLU A 500 12.64 21.77 -12.96
CA GLU A 500 12.55 20.73 -11.91
C GLU A 500 13.17 19.41 -12.40
N SER A 501 12.84 18.98 -13.64
CA SER A 501 13.31 17.72 -14.22
C SER A 501 14.81 17.74 -14.51
N LEU A 502 15.33 18.85 -15.05
CA LEU A 502 16.76 19.01 -15.33
C LEU A 502 17.60 19.13 -14.07
N ARG A 503 17.08 19.80 -13.03
CA ARG A 503 17.73 19.88 -11.71
C ARG A 503 17.76 18.51 -11.03
N SER A 504 16.67 17.75 -11.12
CA SER A 504 16.58 16.40 -10.54
C SER A 504 17.63 15.44 -11.08
N VAL A 505 18.12 15.68 -12.31
CA VAL A 505 19.20 14.88 -12.92
C VAL A 505 20.57 15.57 -12.90
N GLY A 506 20.70 16.72 -12.21
CA GLY A 506 21.93 17.50 -12.14
C GLY A 506 22.43 18.05 -13.48
N LEU A 507 21.53 18.25 -14.45
CA LEU A 507 21.89 18.74 -15.80
C LEU A 507 21.62 20.25 -15.95
N TRP A 508 20.80 20.85 -15.09
CA TRP A 508 20.41 22.26 -15.22
C TRP A 508 21.59 23.24 -15.26
N ASP A 509 22.46 23.16 -14.24
CA ASP A 509 23.59 24.10 -14.11
C ASP A 509 24.67 23.85 -15.19
N GLU A 510 24.88 22.59 -15.59
CA GLU A 510 25.80 22.23 -16.69
C GLU A 510 25.39 22.82 -18.04
N LEU A 511 24.08 22.99 -18.28
CA LEU A 511 23.57 23.50 -19.55
C LEU A 511 23.74 25.01 -19.68
N GLY A 512 23.87 25.75 -18.58
CA GLY A 512 24.13 27.21 -18.60
C GLY A 512 23.14 27.99 -19.48
N GLY A 513 21.86 27.61 -19.50
CA GLY A 513 20.82 28.27 -20.31
C GLY A 513 20.70 27.82 -21.77
N ARG A 514 21.48 26.80 -22.20
CA ARG A 514 21.47 26.26 -23.58
C ARG A 514 20.26 25.38 -23.91
N LEU A 515 19.09 25.67 -23.34
CA LEU A 515 17.87 24.86 -23.48
C LEU A 515 17.34 24.75 -24.94
N LYS A 516 17.75 25.67 -25.81
CA LYS A 516 17.40 25.70 -27.24
C LYS A 516 18.33 24.88 -28.12
N ASP A 517 19.47 24.44 -27.60
CA ASP A 517 20.42 23.63 -28.35
C ASP A 517 19.83 22.25 -28.65
N SER A 518 20.30 21.65 -29.74
CA SER A 518 19.95 20.28 -30.10
C SER A 518 20.42 19.32 -29.00
N ALA A 519 19.50 18.49 -28.51
CA ALA A 519 19.78 17.45 -27.53
C ALA A 519 20.80 16.42 -28.02
N CYS A 520 20.89 16.19 -29.34
CA CYS A 520 21.85 15.27 -29.95
C CYS A 520 23.31 15.76 -29.87
N LYS A 521 23.56 17.03 -29.53
CA LYS A 521 24.92 17.58 -29.35
C LYS A 521 25.49 17.36 -27.95
N LEU A 522 24.69 16.85 -27.01
CA LEU A 522 25.14 16.54 -25.65
C LEU A 522 26.08 15.34 -25.63
N SER A 523 26.94 15.23 -24.62
CA SER A 523 27.74 14.01 -24.39
C SER A 523 26.84 12.80 -24.10
N GLY A 524 27.33 11.57 -24.28
CA GLY A 524 26.53 10.36 -24.03
C GLY A 524 25.91 10.32 -22.62
N GLY A 525 26.68 10.67 -21.59
CA GLY A 525 26.17 10.78 -20.21
C GLY A 525 25.12 11.87 -20.02
N GLN A 526 25.29 13.03 -20.67
CA GLN A 526 24.31 14.11 -20.64
C GLN A 526 23.03 13.74 -21.41
N GLN A 527 23.15 13.06 -22.55
CA GLN A 527 22.00 12.54 -23.30
C GLN A 527 21.22 11.53 -22.46
N GLN A 528 21.91 10.67 -21.72
CA GLN A 528 21.27 9.69 -20.86
C GLN A 528 20.52 10.36 -19.71
N ARG A 529 21.17 11.31 -19.02
CA ARG A 529 20.52 12.12 -17.97
C ARG A 529 19.34 12.91 -18.52
N LEU A 530 19.42 13.43 -19.74
CA LEU A 530 18.29 14.08 -20.41
C LEU A 530 17.13 13.09 -20.68
N CYS A 531 17.43 11.86 -21.09
CA CYS A 531 16.40 10.83 -21.28
C CYS A 531 15.74 10.45 -19.96
N ILE A 532 16.50 10.38 -18.86
CA ILE A 532 15.96 10.18 -17.50
C ILE A 532 15.09 11.38 -17.09
N ALA A 533 15.56 12.62 -17.30
CA ALA A 533 14.79 13.85 -17.03
C ALA A 533 13.46 13.86 -17.79
N ARG A 534 13.48 13.46 -19.06
CA ARG A 534 12.27 13.32 -19.88
C ARG A 534 11.32 12.27 -19.33
N ALA A 535 11.83 11.14 -18.85
CA ALA A 535 11.00 10.09 -18.25
C ALA A 535 10.35 10.54 -16.94
N ILE A 536 11.06 11.29 -16.08
CA ILE A 536 10.52 11.75 -14.78
C ILE A 536 9.64 13.00 -14.90
N ALA A 537 9.72 13.75 -15.99
CA ALA A 537 8.93 14.98 -16.20
C ALA A 537 7.41 14.74 -16.16
N VAL A 538 6.96 13.52 -16.49
CA VAL A 538 5.56 13.11 -16.40
C VAL A 538 5.18 12.52 -15.03
N ARG A 539 6.12 12.51 -14.07
CA ARG A 539 6.00 11.96 -12.71
C ARG A 539 5.42 10.52 -12.71
N PRO A 540 6.12 9.56 -13.34
CA PRO A 540 5.68 8.18 -13.37
C PRO A 540 5.64 7.59 -11.95
N THR A 541 4.89 6.51 -11.75
CA THR A 541 4.91 5.74 -10.49
C THR A 541 6.01 4.68 -10.49
N MET A 542 6.45 4.25 -11.68
CA MET A 542 7.51 3.28 -11.89
C MET A 542 8.47 3.71 -13.01
N LEU A 543 9.77 3.48 -12.81
CA LEU A 543 10.82 3.66 -13.81
C LEU A 543 11.45 2.31 -14.16
N LEU A 544 11.42 1.99 -15.45
CA LEU A 544 12.07 0.84 -16.04
C LEU A 544 13.38 1.31 -16.67
N MET A 545 14.50 0.71 -16.30
CA MET A 545 15.83 1.08 -16.82
C MET A 545 16.50 -0.13 -17.44
N ASP A 546 16.66 -0.13 -18.76
CA ASP A 546 17.31 -1.21 -19.52
C ASP A 546 18.78 -0.84 -19.73
N GLU A 547 19.69 -1.29 -18.87
CA GLU A 547 21.14 -1.04 -18.95
C GLU A 547 21.57 0.44 -19.05
N PRO A 548 21.15 1.30 -18.11
CA PRO A 548 21.27 2.75 -18.26
C PRO A 548 22.70 3.28 -18.28
N CYS A 549 23.69 2.50 -17.84
CA CYS A 549 25.10 2.92 -17.79
C CYS A 549 26.03 2.17 -18.75
N SER A 550 25.53 1.22 -19.53
CA SER A 550 26.38 0.33 -20.34
C SER A 550 27.20 1.04 -21.43
N ALA A 551 26.73 2.18 -21.92
CA ALA A 551 27.40 2.98 -22.96
C ALA A 551 28.12 4.22 -22.41
N LEU A 552 28.31 4.30 -21.07
CA LEU A 552 28.86 5.48 -20.40
C LEU A 552 30.29 5.23 -19.91
N ASP A 553 31.09 6.29 -19.86
CA ASP A 553 32.39 6.26 -19.18
C ASP A 553 32.21 6.12 -17.65
N PRO A 554 33.28 5.78 -16.89
CA PRO A 554 33.18 5.58 -15.44
C PRO A 554 32.69 6.81 -14.65
N VAL A 555 33.04 8.02 -15.09
CA VAL A 555 32.63 9.26 -14.42
C VAL A 555 31.13 9.46 -14.61
N ALA A 556 30.65 9.38 -15.86
CA ALA A 556 29.23 9.47 -16.16
C ALA A 556 28.40 8.34 -15.51
N THR A 557 28.97 7.14 -15.38
CA THR A 557 28.33 6.01 -14.69
C THR A 557 28.05 6.33 -13.22
N GLY A 558 29.04 6.85 -12.49
CA GLY A 558 28.87 7.20 -11.07
C GLY A 558 27.81 8.29 -10.85
N VAL A 559 27.71 9.25 -11.77
CA VAL A 559 26.66 10.28 -11.72
C VAL A 559 25.26 9.65 -11.87
N VAL A 560 25.08 8.74 -12.83
CA VAL A 560 23.80 8.06 -13.04
C VAL A 560 23.46 7.11 -11.88
N GLU A 561 24.44 6.45 -11.28
CA GLU A 561 24.24 5.59 -10.10
C GLU A 561 23.74 6.38 -8.88
N ASN A 562 24.35 7.54 -8.61
CA ASN A 562 23.88 8.44 -7.56
C ASN A 562 22.48 8.98 -7.86
N LEU A 563 22.21 9.30 -9.12
CA LEU A 563 20.87 9.70 -9.55
C LEU A 563 19.82 8.61 -9.30
N ILE A 564 20.12 7.34 -9.58
CA ILE A 564 19.20 6.22 -9.29
C ILE A 564 18.90 6.14 -7.78
N LYS A 565 19.92 6.31 -6.92
CA LYS A 565 19.75 6.33 -5.46
C LYS A 565 18.85 7.47 -5.00
N GLU A 566 18.91 8.64 -5.64
CA GLU A 566 18.02 9.76 -5.32
C GLU A 566 16.60 9.53 -5.86
N LEU A 567 16.46 9.03 -7.09
CA LEU A 567 15.17 8.79 -7.71
C LEU A 567 14.35 7.74 -6.96
N LYS A 568 14.96 6.71 -6.38
CA LYS A 568 14.21 5.65 -5.68
C LYS A 568 13.39 6.16 -4.50
N LYS A 569 13.77 7.30 -3.90
CA LYS A 569 12.99 7.96 -2.83
C LYS A 569 11.57 8.33 -3.29
N ASN A 570 11.41 8.60 -4.59
CA ASN A 570 10.14 9.05 -5.17
C ASN A 570 9.53 8.02 -6.13
N PHE A 571 10.34 7.15 -6.74
CA PHE A 571 9.95 6.24 -7.82
C PHE A 571 10.25 4.78 -7.47
N THR A 572 9.38 3.86 -7.88
CA THR A 572 9.71 2.43 -7.88
C THR A 572 10.57 2.11 -9.10
N ILE A 573 11.72 1.43 -8.95
CA ILE A 573 12.67 1.26 -10.05
C ILE A 573 12.90 -0.23 -10.34
N VAL A 574 12.80 -0.63 -11.61
CA VAL A 574 13.24 -1.94 -12.09
C VAL A 574 14.39 -1.73 -13.06
N LEU A 575 15.57 -2.26 -12.72
CA LEU A 575 16.83 -1.99 -13.41
C LEU A 575 17.40 -3.28 -14.00
N ILE A 576 17.69 -3.31 -15.30
CA ILE A 576 18.53 -4.34 -15.91
C ILE A 576 19.96 -3.83 -15.93
N THR A 577 20.91 -4.65 -15.47
CA THR A 577 22.34 -4.36 -15.62
C THR A 577 23.16 -5.64 -15.59
N HIS A 578 24.31 -5.60 -16.26
CA HIS A 578 25.32 -6.64 -16.21
C HIS A 578 26.46 -6.32 -15.23
N SER A 579 26.51 -5.09 -14.69
CA SER A 579 27.54 -4.67 -13.75
C SER A 579 27.18 -5.06 -12.31
N MET A 580 27.85 -6.08 -11.76
CA MET A 580 27.59 -6.51 -10.38
C MET A 580 27.99 -5.44 -9.36
N LYS A 581 28.98 -4.60 -9.68
CA LYS A 581 29.31 -3.40 -8.90
C LYS A 581 28.12 -2.46 -8.82
N GLN A 582 27.50 -2.15 -9.95
CA GLN A 582 26.32 -1.29 -9.98
C GLN A 582 25.18 -1.89 -9.16
N VAL A 583 24.91 -3.19 -9.33
CA VAL A 583 23.87 -3.89 -8.55
C VAL A 583 24.12 -3.73 -7.06
N ARG A 584 25.34 -4.00 -6.58
CA ARG A 584 25.70 -3.84 -5.15
C ARG A 584 25.48 -2.42 -4.65
N GLU A 585 25.78 -1.43 -5.48
CA GLU A 585 25.70 -0.03 -5.10
C GLU A 585 24.28 0.52 -5.08
N VAL A 586 23.46 0.24 -6.10
CA VAL A 586 22.18 0.94 -6.29
C VAL A 586 20.95 0.12 -5.98
N SER A 587 21.04 -1.22 -5.94
CA SER A 587 19.85 -2.08 -5.83
C SER A 587 19.53 -2.52 -4.40
N ASP A 588 18.25 -2.55 -4.06
CA ASP A 588 17.74 -3.07 -2.78
C ASP A 588 17.43 -4.58 -2.88
N ARG A 589 17.00 -5.01 -4.07
CA ARG A 589 16.66 -6.41 -4.40
C ARG A 589 17.27 -6.84 -5.72
N VAL A 590 17.48 -8.13 -5.84
CA VAL A 590 18.01 -8.79 -7.04
C VAL A 590 17.11 -9.94 -7.44
N ALA A 591 16.71 -9.97 -8.71
CA ALA A 591 16.08 -11.09 -9.36
C ALA A 591 17.00 -11.65 -10.45
N PHE A 592 17.47 -12.88 -10.26
CA PHE A 592 18.35 -13.55 -11.21
C PHE A 592 17.55 -14.36 -12.23
N PHE A 593 17.74 -14.02 -13.50
CA PHE A 593 17.12 -14.67 -14.65
C PHE A 593 18.05 -15.68 -15.30
N HIS A 594 17.53 -16.88 -15.56
CA HIS A 594 18.20 -17.92 -16.33
C HIS A 594 17.18 -18.68 -17.18
N GLY A 595 17.46 -18.85 -18.48
CA GLY A 595 16.60 -19.61 -19.39
C GLY A 595 15.13 -19.17 -19.41
N GLY A 596 14.85 -17.86 -19.32
CA GLY A 596 13.49 -17.31 -19.31
C GLY A 596 12.72 -17.47 -18.00
N ARG A 597 13.40 -17.87 -16.91
CA ARG A 597 12.83 -18.05 -15.57
C ARG A 597 13.57 -17.19 -14.56
N ILE A 598 12.90 -16.83 -13.47
CA ILE A 598 13.56 -16.31 -12.27
C ILE A 598 13.95 -17.49 -11.39
N VAL A 599 15.25 -17.69 -11.18
CA VAL A 599 15.77 -18.79 -10.35
C VAL A 599 15.86 -18.35 -8.89
N GLU A 600 16.20 -17.09 -8.64
CA GLU A 600 16.34 -16.53 -7.31
C GLU A 600 15.90 -15.08 -7.30
N HIS A 601 15.11 -14.70 -6.28
CA HIS A 601 14.72 -13.32 -6.02
C HIS A 601 14.84 -13.05 -4.51
N ASN A 602 15.68 -12.09 -4.14
CA ASN A 602 15.92 -11.76 -2.74
C ASN A 602 16.52 -10.35 -2.56
N THR A 603 16.81 -9.95 -1.32
CA THR A 603 17.56 -8.71 -1.05
C THR A 603 18.97 -8.80 -1.64
N THR A 604 19.49 -7.67 -2.11
CA THR A 604 20.83 -7.59 -2.69
C THR A 604 21.89 -8.14 -1.74
N LYS A 605 21.80 -7.77 -0.45
CA LYS A 605 22.72 -8.26 0.59
C LYS A 605 22.73 -9.79 0.70
N GLU A 606 21.56 -10.42 0.66
CA GLU A 606 21.46 -11.89 0.75
C GLU A 606 22.02 -12.57 -0.50
N VAL A 607 21.69 -12.06 -1.70
CA VAL A 607 22.17 -12.65 -2.96
C VAL A 607 23.69 -12.61 -3.07
N PHE A 608 24.34 -11.52 -2.63
CA PHE A 608 25.81 -11.43 -2.70
C PHE A 608 26.54 -12.13 -1.55
N LYS A 609 25.93 -12.25 -0.37
CA LYS A 609 26.57 -12.87 0.80
C LYS A 609 26.37 -14.38 0.84
N ALA A 610 25.17 -14.85 0.53
CA ALA A 610 24.75 -16.24 0.65
C ALA A 610 23.72 -16.61 -0.42
N PRO A 611 24.10 -16.60 -1.71
CA PRO A 611 23.22 -17.02 -2.80
C PRO A 611 22.71 -18.44 -2.58
N LYS A 612 21.42 -18.66 -2.82
CA LYS A 612 20.75 -19.95 -2.53
C LYS A 612 20.89 -20.94 -3.67
N SER A 613 20.92 -20.47 -4.91
CA SER A 613 21.04 -21.29 -6.12
C SER A 613 22.50 -21.45 -6.57
N LYS A 614 22.78 -22.56 -7.27
CA LYS A 614 24.12 -22.85 -7.81
C LYS A 614 24.45 -21.93 -8.97
N GLU A 615 23.46 -21.66 -9.82
CA GLU A 615 23.55 -20.79 -10.99
C GLU A 615 23.90 -19.35 -10.61
N VAL A 616 23.32 -18.84 -9.52
CA VAL A 616 23.68 -17.51 -8.99
C VAL A 616 25.10 -17.50 -8.45
N LYS A 617 25.53 -18.55 -7.73
CA LYS A 617 26.91 -18.67 -7.23
C LYS A 617 27.93 -18.60 -8.36
N GLU A 618 27.72 -19.40 -9.40
CA GLU A 618 28.60 -19.45 -10.57
C GLU A 618 28.60 -18.11 -11.31
N TYR A 619 27.40 -17.55 -11.58
CA TYR A 619 27.30 -16.25 -12.25
C TYR A 619 27.99 -15.12 -11.48
N LEU A 620 27.83 -15.08 -10.15
CA LEU A 620 28.50 -14.08 -9.33
C LEU A 620 30.02 -14.28 -9.31
N ALA A 621 30.51 -15.52 -9.26
CA ALA A 621 31.94 -15.80 -9.31
C ALA A 621 32.61 -15.34 -10.61
N ASP A 622 31.89 -15.41 -11.73
CA ASP A 622 32.40 -15.00 -13.05
C ASP A 622 32.35 -13.47 -13.28
N HIS A 623 31.59 -12.72 -12.48
CA HIS A 623 31.28 -11.29 -12.73
C HIS A 623 31.65 -10.36 -11.56
N LEU A 624 32.30 -10.89 -10.52
CA LEU A 624 32.87 -10.16 -9.39
C LEU A 624 34.39 -10.20 -9.44
#